data_AF-A0A4R9BSC5-F1
#
_entry.id   AF-A0A4R9BSC5-F1
#
_cell.length_a   1.000
_cell.length_b   1.000
_cell.length_c   1.000
_cell.angle_alpha   90.00
_cell.angle_beta   90.00
_cell.angle_gamma   90.00
#
_symmetry.space_group_name_H-M   'P 1'
#
loop_
_entity.id
_entity.type
_entity.pdbx_description
1 polymer ?
#
loop_
_entity_poly.entity_id
_entity_poly.type
_entity_poly.pdbx_seq_one_letter_code
_entity_poly.pdbx_strand_id
1 'polypeptide(L)'
;MNDHDSELISRANELADIARSLAHATRAIERPYDSFLLLGCLTATQRSLGQVYDQLANWHSTVIDGVEYSGEDGCGAGCAPGVARAELGLRDAAQFAGIVEDALLQAHNANSVVRWFDSIKKFPQL
;
A
#
# COMPACT_ATOMS: atom_id res chain seq x y z
N MET A 1 15.58 -12.03 21.72
CA MET A 1 14.70 -11.55 20.65
C MET A 1 13.77 -10.56 21.34
N ASN A 2 13.94 -9.26 21.11
CA ASN A 2 13.25 -8.22 21.87
C ASN A 2 11.78 -8.14 21.43
N ASP A 3 10.84 -8.15 22.39
CA ASP A 3 9.38 -8.12 22.18
C ASP A 3 8.85 -6.96 21.30
N HIS A 4 9.66 -5.92 21.06
CA HIS A 4 9.30 -4.79 20.19
C HIS A 4 9.45 -5.09 18.69
N ASP A 5 10.32 -6.03 18.30
CA ASP A 5 10.17 -6.77 17.05
C ASP A 5 9.04 -7.78 17.32
N SER A 6 7.77 -7.45 17.15
CA SER A 6 7.19 -7.55 15.82
C SER A 6 5.73 -7.05 15.83
N GLU A 7 5.32 -6.08 16.66
CA GLU A 7 3.94 -5.58 16.51
C GLU A 7 3.76 -4.94 15.12
N LEU A 8 4.74 -4.14 14.69
CA LEU A 8 4.78 -3.55 13.35
C LEU A 8 4.84 -4.61 12.25
N ILE A 9 5.72 -5.61 12.42
CA ILE A 9 5.90 -6.68 11.42
C ILE A 9 4.70 -7.64 11.41
N SER A 10 4.07 -7.91 12.55
CA SER A 10 2.83 -8.68 12.64
C SER A 10 1.69 -7.96 11.94
N ARG A 11 1.55 -6.64 12.12
CA ARG A 11 0.57 -5.82 11.39
C ARG A 11 0.86 -5.78 9.88
N ALA A 12 2.12 -5.70 9.49
CA ALA A 12 2.53 -5.75 8.09
C ALA A 12 2.20 -7.12 7.45
N ASN A 13 2.42 -8.22 8.19
CA ASN A 13 2.05 -9.57 7.74
C ASN A 13 0.53 -9.72 7.61
N GLU A 14 -0.24 -9.22 8.57
CA GLU A 14 -1.71 -9.22 8.51
C GLU A 14 -2.22 -8.43 7.30
N LEU A 15 -1.65 -7.24 7.04
CA LEU A 15 -1.95 -6.45 5.85
C LEU A 15 -1.66 -7.23 4.56
N ALA A 16 -0.52 -7.91 4.47
CA ALA A 16 -0.16 -8.72 3.30
C ALA A 16 -1.13 -9.89 3.09
N ASP A 17 -1.58 -10.54 4.17
CA ASP A 17 -2.56 -11.63 4.11
C ASP A 17 -3.95 -11.15 3.69
N ILE A 18 -4.40 -10.02 4.23
CA ILE A 18 -5.65 -9.36 3.82
C ILE A 18 -5.58 -8.96 2.35
N ALA A 19 -4.48 -8.36 1.90
CA ALA A 19 -4.30 -7.97 0.50
C ALA A 19 -4.34 -9.19 -0.44
N ARG A 20 -3.72 -10.31 -0.05
CA ARG A 20 -3.75 -11.56 -0.81
C ARG A 20 -5.17 -12.15 -0.88
N SER A 21 -5.87 -12.16 0.26
CA SER A 21 -7.26 -12.59 0.35
C SER A 21 -8.17 -11.73 -0.55
N LEU A 22 -8.01 -10.41 -0.50
CA LEU A 22 -8.74 -9.46 -1.32
C LEU A 22 -8.48 -9.69 -2.81
N ALA A 23 -7.22 -9.85 -3.21
CA ALA A 23 -6.86 -10.15 -4.61
C ALA A 23 -7.49 -11.46 -5.12
N HIS A 24 -7.66 -12.45 -4.25
CA HIS A 24 -8.38 -13.68 -4.59
C HIS A 24 -9.89 -13.42 -4.75
N ALA A 25 -10.50 -12.71 -3.80
CA ALA A 25 -11.93 -12.41 -3.80
C ALA A 25 -12.36 -11.54 -5.00
N THR A 26 -11.52 -10.59 -5.41
CA THR A 26 -11.82 -9.69 -6.55
C THR A 26 -11.94 -10.42 -7.90
N ARG A 27 -11.54 -11.69 -8.00
CA ARG A 27 -11.73 -12.50 -9.20
C ARG A 27 -13.20 -12.80 -9.50
N ALA A 28 -14.06 -12.75 -8.49
CA ALA A 28 -15.49 -13.09 -8.61
C ALA A 28 -16.34 -12.14 -7.77
N ILE A 29 -16.51 -10.90 -8.24
CA ILE A 29 -17.42 -9.93 -7.62
C ILE A 29 -18.87 -10.38 -7.90
N GLU A 30 -19.53 -10.94 -6.89
CA GLU A 30 -20.89 -11.48 -7.02
C GLU A 30 -21.97 -10.39 -7.09
N ARG A 31 -21.75 -9.27 -6.39
CA ARG A 31 -22.64 -8.11 -6.37
C ARG A 31 -21.92 -6.92 -7.03
N PRO A 32 -22.29 -6.54 -8.25
CA PRO A 32 -21.61 -5.46 -8.96
C PRO A 32 -21.54 -4.13 -8.19
N TYR A 33 -22.53 -3.84 -7.32
CA TYR A 33 -22.49 -2.67 -6.44
C TYR A 33 -21.30 -2.67 -5.46
N ASP A 34 -20.79 -3.84 -5.05
CA ASP A 34 -19.64 -3.95 -4.16
C ASP A 34 -18.37 -3.35 -4.79
N SER A 35 -18.30 -3.26 -6.13
CA SER A 35 -17.19 -2.61 -6.83
C SER A 35 -17.05 -1.13 -6.47
N PHE A 36 -18.15 -0.43 -6.18
CA PHE A 36 -18.12 0.96 -5.75
C PHE A 36 -17.52 1.09 -4.36
N LEU A 37 -18.04 0.31 -3.40
CA LEU A 37 -17.53 0.30 -2.03
C LEU A 37 -16.05 -0.12 -1.97
N LEU A 38 -15.67 -1.13 -2.76
CA LEU A 38 -14.30 -1.62 -2.86
C LEU A 38 -13.33 -0.51 -3.30
N LEU A 39 -13.68 0.28 -4.32
CA LEU A 39 -12.83 1.38 -4.78
C LEU A 39 -12.62 2.45 -3.68
N GLY A 40 -13.64 2.73 -2.87
CA GLY A 40 -13.54 3.66 -1.75
C GLY A 40 -12.59 3.13 -0.67
N CYS A 41 -12.73 1.86 -0.31
CA CYS A 41 -11.83 1.19 0.64
C CYS A 41 -10.38 1.16 0.12
N LEU A 42 -10.16 0.80 -1.14
CA LEU A 42 -8.82 0.78 -1.75
C LEU A 42 -8.17 2.17 -1.77
N THR A 43 -8.95 3.22 -2.04
CA THR A 43 -8.47 4.61 -2.00
C THR A 43 -7.98 4.97 -0.58
N ALA A 44 -8.77 4.65 0.45
CA ALA A 44 -8.40 4.92 1.83
C ALA A 44 -7.17 4.11 2.26
N THR A 45 -7.09 2.83 1.88
CA THR A 45 -5.92 1.98 2.16
C THR A 45 -4.66 2.52 1.49
N GLN A 46 -4.74 2.95 0.22
CA GLN A 46 -3.60 3.50 -0.51
C GLN A 46 -3.07 4.78 0.15
N ARG A 47 -3.96 5.66 0.62
CA ARG A 47 -3.59 6.87 1.36
C ARG A 47 -2.82 6.52 2.63
N SER A 48 -3.31 5.55 3.41
CA SER A 48 -2.64 5.08 4.62
C SER A 48 -1.26 4.47 4.31
N LEU A 49 -1.14 3.71 3.22
CA LEU A 49 0.16 3.20 2.76
C LEU A 49 1.13 4.33 2.41
N GLY A 50 0.67 5.38 1.72
CA GLY A 50 1.46 6.59 1.46
C GLY A 50 2.00 7.23 2.74
N GLN A 51 1.17 7.32 3.78
CA GLN A 51 1.61 7.82 5.09
C GLN A 51 2.66 6.93 5.75
N VAL A 52 2.53 5.59 5.66
CA VAL A 52 3.53 4.65 6.17
C VAL A 52 4.88 4.85 5.46
N TYR A 53 4.88 5.02 4.14
CA TYR A 53 6.11 5.26 3.37
C TYR A 53 6.78 6.57 3.78
N ASP A 54 6.01 7.66 3.96
CA ASP A 54 6.55 8.94 4.40
C ASP A 54 7.10 8.88 5.83
N GLN A 55 6.41 8.19 6.74
CA GLN A 55 6.89 7.97 8.11
C GLN A 55 8.21 7.19 8.14
N LEU A 56 8.33 6.14 7.33
CA LEU A 56 9.57 5.38 7.20
C LEU A 56 10.69 6.20 6.58
N ALA A 57 10.40 7.02 5.56
CA ALA A 57 11.38 7.94 4.97
C ALA A 57 11.91 8.92 6.01
N ASN A 58 11.01 9.53 6.79
CA ASN A 58 11.40 10.46 7.84
C ASN A 58 12.23 9.77 8.92
N TRP A 59 11.88 8.53 9.32
CA TRP A 59 12.70 7.75 10.24
C TRP A 59 14.13 7.54 9.68
N HIS A 60 14.26 7.07 8.44
CA HIS A 60 15.56 6.89 7.79
C HIS A 60 16.37 8.18 7.66
N SER A 61 15.72 9.34 7.50
CA SER A 61 16.42 10.63 7.44
C SER A 61 17.05 11.06 8.77
N THR A 62 16.67 10.42 9.88
CA THR A 62 17.06 10.81 11.24
C THR A 62 18.04 9.85 11.91
N VAL A 63 18.33 8.69 11.31
CA VAL A 63 19.26 7.70 11.90
C VAL A 63 20.71 8.18 11.75
N ILE A 64 21.55 7.83 12.72
CA ILE A 64 22.93 8.30 12.87
C ILE A 64 23.90 7.12 12.77
N ASP A 65 24.93 7.28 11.94
CA ASP A 65 26.00 6.28 11.79
C ASP A 65 26.77 6.08 13.11
N GLY A 66 27.02 4.83 13.45
CA GLY A 66 27.66 4.43 14.71
C GLY A 66 26.74 4.47 15.94
N VAL A 67 25.47 4.85 15.79
CA VAL A 67 24.47 4.86 16.87
C VAL A 67 23.34 3.88 16.55
N GLU A 68 22.57 4.13 15.49
CA GLU A 68 21.45 3.28 15.07
C GLU A 68 21.86 2.21 14.03
N TYR A 69 22.99 2.38 13.36
CA TYR A 69 23.56 1.38 12.45
C TYR A 69 25.10 1.40 12.48
N SER A 70 25.72 0.29 12.08
CA SER A 70 27.18 0.08 12.20
C SER A 70 27.91 0.24 10.86
N GLY A 71 27.70 1.37 10.18
CA GLY A 71 28.23 1.58 8.83
C GLY A 71 27.59 0.66 7.77
N GLU A 72 28.15 0.70 6.56
CA GLU A 72 27.64 -0.06 5.42
C GLU A 72 28.77 -0.81 4.69
N ASP A 73 28.49 -2.03 4.27
CA ASP A 73 29.41 -2.82 3.46
C ASP A 73 29.45 -2.27 2.01
N GLY A 74 30.64 -1.87 1.55
CA GLY A 74 30.98 -1.82 0.12
C GLY A 74 30.17 -0.87 -0.76
N CYS A 75 30.07 0.40 -0.40
CA CYS A 75 29.65 1.48 -1.32
C CYS A 75 30.93 2.21 -1.79
N GLY A 76 31.27 2.07 -3.07
CA GLY A 76 32.45 2.71 -3.66
C GLY A 76 32.40 4.24 -3.58
N ALA A 77 33.52 4.91 -3.83
CA ALA A 77 33.61 6.37 -3.79
C ALA A 77 32.52 7.03 -4.66
N GLY A 78 31.73 7.92 -4.05
CA GLY A 78 30.66 8.69 -4.72
C GLY A 78 29.26 8.06 -4.67
N CYS A 79 29.09 6.87 -4.06
CA CYS A 79 27.77 6.29 -3.84
C CYS A 79 27.15 6.86 -2.54
N ALA A 80 25.83 7.10 -2.56
CA ALA A 80 25.09 7.54 -1.38
C ALA A 80 24.91 6.37 -0.40
N PRO A 81 24.98 6.61 0.93
CA PRO A 81 24.69 5.58 1.92
C PRO A 81 23.34 4.88 1.64
N GLY A 82 23.29 3.56 1.77
CA GLY A 82 22.10 2.71 1.79
C GLY A 82 20.96 3.25 2.64
N VAL A 83 21.24 3.85 3.80
CA VAL A 83 20.22 4.56 4.60
C VAL A 83 19.60 5.72 3.80
N ALA A 84 20.42 6.56 3.17
CA ALA A 84 19.94 7.66 2.34
C ALA A 84 19.22 7.16 1.07
N ARG A 85 19.68 6.05 0.49
CA ARG A 85 18.98 5.40 -0.65
C ARG A 85 17.63 4.84 -0.23
N ALA A 86 17.51 4.27 0.97
CA ALA A 86 16.24 3.77 1.52
C ALA A 86 15.27 4.93 1.76
N GLU A 87 15.72 6.02 2.37
CA GLU A 87 14.94 7.26 2.50
C GLU A 87 14.40 7.72 1.14
N LEU A 88 15.28 7.91 0.15
CA LEU A 88 14.89 8.40 -1.17
C LEU A 88 13.86 7.48 -1.84
N GLY A 89 14.09 6.16 -1.80
CA GLY A 89 13.14 5.19 -2.36
C GLY A 89 11.78 5.22 -1.66
N LEU A 90 11.73 5.50 -0.35
CA LEU A 90 10.49 5.64 0.40
C LEU A 90 9.77 6.97 0.10
N ARG A 91 10.51 8.06 -0.12
CA ARG A 91 9.92 9.33 -0.59
C ARG A 91 9.30 9.17 -1.97
N ASP A 92 9.98 8.48 -2.88
CA ASP A 92 9.44 8.14 -4.20
C ASP A 92 8.18 7.26 -4.06
N ALA A 93 8.21 6.25 -3.19
CA ALA A 93 7.05 5.40 -2.92
C ALA A 93 5.85 6.18 -2.37
N ALA A 94 6.07 7.13 -1.45
CA ALA A 94 5.03 8.01 -0.93
C ALA A 94 4.44 8.91 -2.03
N GLN A 95 5.28 9.43 -2.93
CA GLN A 95 4.82 10.21 -4.08
C GLN A 95 3.97 9.35 -5.04
N PHE A 96 4.44 8.15 -5.39
CA PHE A 96 3.69 7.23 -6.24
C PHE A 96 2.39 6.79 -5.58
N ALA A 97 2.34 6.64 -4.26
CA ALA A 97 1.12 6.35 -3.54
C ALA A 97 0.05 7.43 -3.74
N GLY A 98 0.43 8.71 -3.76
CA GLY A 98 -0.48 9.81 -4.07
C GLY A 98 -1.02 9.75 -5.50
N ILE A 99 -0.18 9.41 -6.47
CA ILE A 99 -0.61 9.22 -7.87
C ILE A 99 -1.62 8.06 -7.99
N VAL A 100 -1.38 6.95 -7.29
CA VAL A 100 -2.30 5.81 -7.26
C VAL A 100 -3.61 6.18 -6.55
N GLU A 101 -3.55 6.93 -5.45
CA GLU A 101 -4.74 7.43 -4.75
C GLU A 101 -5.63 8.26 -5.67
N ASP A 102 -5.04 9.20 -6.42
CA ASP A 102 -5.78 10.04 -7.38
C ASP A 102 -6.45 9.21 -8.48
N ALA A 103 -5.75 8.19 -9.00
CA ALA A 103 -6.31 7.28 -9.99
C ALA A 103 -7.47 6.44 -9.44
N LEU A 104 -7.35 5.96 -8.20
CA LEU A 104 -8.43 5.23 -7.50
C LEU A 104 -9.63 6.12 -7.24
N LEU A 105 -9.42 7.37 -6.83
CA LEU A 105 -10.49 8.35 -6.62
C LEU A 105 -11.22 8.67 -7.93
N GLN A 106 -10.49 8.83 -9.04
CA GLN A 106 -11.08 9.01 -10.36
C GLN A 106 -11.96 7.81 -10.76
N ALA A 107 -11.45 6.59 -10.57
CA ALA A 107 -12.21 5.37 -10.84
C ALA A 107 -13.46 5.27 -9.95
N HIS A 108 -13.34 5.58 -8.66
CA HIS A 108 -14.47 5.59 -7.72
C HIS A 108 -15.55 6.59 -8.15
N ASN A 109 -15.15 7.80 -8.55
CA ASN A 109 -16.06 8.84 -9.03
C ASN A 109 -16.76 8.42 -10.33
N ALA A 110 -16.02 7.84 -11.29
CA ALA A 110 -16.60 7.30 -12.51
C ALA A 110 -17.57 6.15 -12.21
N ASN A 111 -17.26 5.31 -11.21
CA ASN A 111 -18.11 4.20 -10.81
C ASN A 111 -19.41 4.66 -10.12
N SER A 112 -19.38 5.81 -9.44
CA SER A 112 -20.53 6.35 -8.68
C SER A 112 -21.78 6.63 -9.53
N VAL A 113 -21.60 6.90 -10.82
CA VAL A 113 -22.70 7.18 -11.75
C VAL A 113 -23.22 5.92 -12.44
N VAL A 114 -22.55 4.77 -12.26
CA VAL A 114 -22.97 3.50 -12.85
C VAL A 114 -24.11 2.90 -12.03
N ARG A 115 -25.20 2.53 -12.72
CA ARG A 115 -26.36 1.87 -12.11
C ARG A 115 -26.15 0.36 -12.09
N TRP A 116 -25.46 -0.12 -11.07
CA TRP A 116 -25.25 -1.54 -10.84
C TRP A 116 -26.52 -2.25 -10.37
N PHE A 117 -26.64 -3.52 -10.75
CA PHE A 117 -27.60 -4.42 -10.10
C PHE A 117 -27.04 -4.92 -8.76
N ASP A 118 -27.91 -5.10 -7.78
CA ASP A 118 -27.53 -5.68 -6.47
C ASP A 118 -27.12 -7.15 -6.57
N SER A 119 -27.60 -7.84 -7.62
CA SER A 119 -27.20 -9.21 -7.96
C SER A 119 -27.40 -9.47 -9.45
N ILE A 120 -26.49 -10.25 -10.05
CA ILE A 120 -26.66 -10.71 -11.43
C ILE A 120 -27.67 -11.87 -11.42
N LYS A 121 -28.84 -11.67 -12.02
CA LYS A 121 -29.77 -12.78 -12.28
C LYS A 121 -29.12 -13.74 -13.28
N LYS A 122 -28.79 -14.96 -12.85
CA LYS A 122 -28.43 -16.03 -13.78
C LYS A 122 -29.69 -16.38 -14.58
N PHE A 123 -29.71 -16.09 -15.86
CA PHE A 123 -30.78 -16.59 -16.74
C PHE A 123 -30.70 -18.12 -16.78
N PRO A 124 -31.82 -18.85 -16.74
CA PRO A 124 -31.81 -20.29 -17.00
C PRO A 124 -31.29 -20.52 -18.42
N GLN A 125 -30.36 -21.46 -18.59
CA GLN A 125 -29.99 -21.94 -19.91
C GLN A 125 -31.20 -22.69 -20.49
N LEU A 126 -31.66 -22.23 -21.66
CA LEU A 126 -32.71 -22.88 -22.45
C LEU A 126 -32.19 -24.17 -23.07
#